data_AF-A0A9W4D489-F1
#
_entry.id   AF-A0A9W4D489-F1
#
_cell.length_a   1.000
_cell.length_b   1.000
_cell.length_c   1.000
_cell.angle_alpha   90.00
_cell.angle_beta   90.00
_cell.angle_gamma   90.00
#
_symmetry.space_group_name_H-M   'P 1'
#
loop_
_entity.id
_entity.type
_entity.pdbx_description
1 polymer ?
#
loop_
_entity_poly.entity_id
_entity_poly.type
_entity_poly.pdbx_seq_one_letter_code
_entity_poly.pdbx_strand_id
1 'polypeptide(L)' 'MNHKLIDSLVQIISSLTPEERQTLEKQLASQQPSIQQSFISIKDDPCVGMWKDREDLQDSSAWVRQMRKQEWMG' A
#
# COMPACT_ATOMS: atom_id res chain seq x y z
N MET A 1 -6.14 -1.40 25.50
CA MET A 1 -7.06 -1.12 24.37
C MET A 1 -8.47 -1.03 24.92
N ASN A 2 -9.17 0.09 24.69
CA ASN A 2 -10.43 0.37 25.38
C ASN A 2 -11.62 -0.26 24.64
N HIS A 3 -11.75 -1.58 24.77
CA HIS A 3 -12.76 -2.43 24.13
C HIS A 3 -14.19 -1.89 24.32
N LYS A 4 -14.50 -1.31 25.48
CA LYS A 4 -15.80 -0.69 25.77
C LYS A 4 -16.20 0.40 24.77
N LEU A 5 -15.23 1.20 24.30
CA LEU A 5 -15.50 2.23 23.30
C LEU A 5 -15.76 1.61 21.93
N ILE A 6 -15.00 0.58 21.57
CA ILE A 6 -15.16 -0.13 20.30
C ILE A 6 -16.52 -0.83 20.25
N ASP A 7 -16.90 -1.53 21.32
CA ASP A 7 -18.18 -2.23 21.43
C ASP A 7 -19.35 -1.26 21.34
N SER A 8 -19.26 -0.10 22.02
CA SER A 8 -20.26 0.96 21.94
C SER A 8 -20.39 1.54 20.53
N LEU A 9 -19.28 1.72 19.80
CA LEU A 9 -19.32 2.21 18.43
C LEU A 9 -19.95 1.20 17.47
N VAL A 10 -19.62 -0.09 17.62
CA VAL A 10 -20.23 -1.18 16.84
C VAL A 10 -21.75 -1.20 17.05
N GLN A 11 -22.19 -1.07 18.30
CA GLN A 11 -23.61 -1.05 18.63
C GLN A 11 -24.33 0.13 17.96
N ILE A 12 -23.76 1.34 18.04
CA ILE A 12 -24.31 2.54 17.41
C ILE A 12 -24.42 2.36 15.90
N ILE A 13 -23.34 1.93 15.22
CA ILE A 13 -23.31 1.73 13.76
C ILE A 13 -24.37 0.72 13.31
N SER A 14 -24.54 -0.38 14.06
CA SER A 14 -25.53 -1.41 13.74
C SER A 14 -26.98 -0.92 13.85
N SER A 15 -27.25 0.05 14.73
CA SER A 15 -28.57 0.62 14.97
C SER A 15 -28.98 1.76 14.03
N LEU A 16 -28.07 2.23 13.16
CA LEU A 16 -28.35 3.34 12.25
C LEU A 16 -29.39 2.97 11.18
N THR A 17 -30.28 3.92 10.91
CA THR A 17 -31.21 3.90 9.77
C THR A 17 -30.48 4.08 8.44
N PRO A 18 -31.08 3.70 7.29
CA PRO A 18 -30.45 3.88 5.98
C PRO A 18 -30.05 5.33 5.66
N GLU A 19 -30.83 6.32 6.10
CA GLU A 19 -30.53 7.75 5.89
C GLU A 19 -29.32 8.22 6.71
N GLU A 20 -29.23 7.77 7.96
CA GLU A 20 -28.09 8.06 8.85
C GLU A 20 -26.82 7.37 8.35
N ARG A 21 -26.93 6.15 7.82
CA ARG A 21 -25.81 5.44 7.18
C ARG A 21 -25.29 6.21 5.97
N GLN A 22 -26.19 6.71 5.12
CA GLN A 22 -25.80 7.49 3.94
C GLN A 22 -25.12 8.82 4.35
N THR A 23 -25.57 9.44 5.43
CA THR A 23 -24.94 10.64 5.99
C THR A 23 -23.54 10.35 6.52
N LEU A 24 -23.39 9.24 7.25
CA LEU A 24 -22.12 8.77 7.79
C LEU A 24 -21.12 8.44 6.66
N GLU A 25 -21.55 7.74 5.62
CA GLU A 25 -20.74 7.44 4.43
C GLU A 25 -20.25 8.71 3.74
N LYS A 26 -21.13 9.70 3.58
CA LYS A 26 -20.76 10.99 2.98
C LYS A 26 -19.73 11.75 3.82
N GLN A 27 -19.85 11.71 5.15
CA GLN A 27 -18.88 12.34 6.05
C GLN A 27 -17.54 11.58 6.09
N LEU A 28 -17.56 10.24 5.99
CA LEU A 28 -16.35 9.44 5.90
C LEU A 28 -15.62 9.68 4.58
N ALA A 29 -16.36 9.78 3.48
CA ALA A 29 -15.80 10.08 2.17
C ALA A 29 -15.14 11.48 2.11
N SER A 30 -15.66 12.46 2.87
CA SER A 30 -15.04 13.79 2.95
C SER A 30 -13.85 13.87 3.92
N GLN A 31 -13.73 12.90 4.85
CA GLN A 31 -12.63 12.82 5.81
C GLN A 31 -11.50 11.89 5.39
N GLN A 32 -11.71 11.01 4.42
CA GLN A 32 -10.60 10.26 3.86
C GLN A 32 -9.62 11.26 3.22
N PRO A 33 -8.34 11.26 3.61
CA PRO A 33 -7.35 11.96 2.83
C PRO A 33 -7.48 11.39 1.42
N SER A 34 -7.74 12.24 0.44
CA SER A 34 -7.59 11.83 -0.94
C SER A 34 -6.16 11.30 -1.02
N ILE A 35 -5.98 9.98 -1.16
CA ILE A 35 -4.72 9.44 -1.60
C ILE A 35 -4.60 10.02 -3.00
N GLN A 36 -4.00 11.20 -3.09
CA GLN A 36 -3.53 11.72 -4.34
C GLN A 36 -2.47 10.72 -4.73
N GLN A 37 -2.88 9.69 -5.46
CA GLN A 37 -1.97 8.87 -6.22
C GLN A 37 -1.36 9.85 -7.21
N SER A 38 -0.28 10.50 -6.79
CA SER A 38 0.62 11.15 -7.71
C SER A 38 1.17 10.03 -8.56
N PHE A 39 0.50 9.76 -9.68
CA PHE A 39 1.01 8.89 -10.70
C PHE A 39 2.23 9.59 -11.27
N ILE A 40 3.38 9.35 -10.67
CA ILE A 40 4.66 9.64 -11.28
C ILE A 40 4.73 8.72 -12.49
N SER A 41 5.02 9.26 -13.66
CA SER A 41 5.18 8.40 -14.83
C SER A 41 6.34 7.45 -14.54
N ILE A 42 6.24 6.19 -15.00
CA ILE A 42 7.28 5.18 -14.70
C ILE A 42 8.68 5.70 -15.09
N LYS A 43 8.79 6.51 -16.15
CA LYS A 43 10.07 7.08 -16.59
C LYS A 43 10.68 8.08 -15.61
N ASP A 44 9.82 8.71 -14.80
CA ASP A 44 10.20 9.72 -13.81
C ASP A 44 10.37 9.12 -12.41
N ASP A 45 10.16 7.80 -12.27
CA ASP A 45 10.39 7.09 -11.02
C ASP A 45 11.90 6.96 -10.75
N PRO A 46 12.40 7.35 -9.56
CA PRO A 46 13.81 7.25 -9.18
C PRO A 46 14.41 5.84 -9.30
N CYS A 47 13.58 4.78 -9.31
CA CYS A 47 14.07 3.42 -9.49
C CYS A 47 14.49 3.10 -10.93
N VAL A 48 14.01 3.87 -11.93
CA VAL A 48 14.37 3.65 -13.34
C VAL A 48 15.81 4.12 -13.58
N GLY A 49 16.65 3.19 -14.02
CA GLY A 49 18.07 3.45 -14.28
C GLY A 49 18.98 3.29 -13.05
N MET A 50 18.43 3.01 -11.87
CA MET A 50 19.19 2.78 -10.63
C MET A 50 20.31 1.73 -10.78
N TRP A 51 20.15 0.81 -11.72
CA TRP A 51 21.07 -0.31 -11.96
C TRP A 51 21.83 -0.21 -13.29
N LYS A 52 21.71 0.90 -14.02
CA LYS A 52 22.28 1.06 -15.36
C LYS A 52 23.80 0.89 -15.39
N ASP A 53 24.48 1.39 -14.37
CA ASP A 53 25.94 1.42 -14.31
C ASP A 53 26.53 0.19 -13.60
N ARG A 54 25.69 -0.77 -13.18
CA ARG A 54 26.17 -2.01 -12.57
C ARG A 54 26.60 -3.00 -13.65
N GLU A 55 27.90 -3.21 -13.75
CA GLU A 55 28.50 -4.17 -14.69
C GLU A 55 28.03 -5.61 -14.46
N ASP A 56 27.82 -5.99 -13.20
CA ASP A 56 27.33 -7.33 -12.83
C ASP A 56 25.87 -7.58 -13.22
N LEU A 57 25.10 -6.52 -13.47
CA LEU A 57 23.71 -6.59 -13.94
C LEU A 57 23.57 -6.48 -15.46
N GLN A 58 24.69 -6.43 -16.22
CA GLN A 58 24.66 -6.55 -17.68
C GLN A 58 24.09 -7.91 -18.11
N ASP A 59 24.38 -8.98 -17.36
CA ASP A 59 23.67 -10.26 -17.42
C ASP A 59 22.90 -10.48 -16.11
N SER A 60 21.71 -9.89 -16.04
CA SER A 60 20.82 -10.03 -14.88
C SER A 60 20.44 -11.47 -14.58
N SER A 61 20.42 -12.36 -15.58
CA SER A 61 20.08 -13.77 -15.40
C SER A 61 21.20 -14.52 -14.70
N ALA A 62 22.46 -14.26 -15.06
CA ALA A 62 23.62 -14.80 -14.37
C ALA A 62 23.68 -14.30 -12.92
N TRP A 63 23.48 -12.99 -12.70
CA TRP A 63 23.48 -12.38 -11.36
C TRP A 63 22.45 -13.02 -10.42
N VAL A 64 21.20 -13.17 -10.86
CA VAL A 64 20.14 -13.80 -10.02
C VAL A 64 20.48 -15.26 -9.70
N ARG A 65 21.01 -16.02 -10.66
CA ARG A 65 21.38 -17.43 -10.44
C ARG A 65 22.53 -17.56 -9.44
N GLN A 66 23.52 -16.68 -9.50
CA GLN A 66 24.63 -16.65 -8.56
C GLN A 66 24.13 -16.31 -7.14
N MET A 67 23.31 -15.27 -7.00
CA MET A 67 22.71 -14.88 -5.71
C MET A 67 21.93 -16.02 -5.08
N ARG A 68 21.08 -16.73 -5.83
CA ARG A 68 20.33 -17.87 -5.28
C ARG A 68 21.23 -19.02 -4.81
N LYS A 69 22.32 -19.31 -5.54
CA LYS A 69 23.28 -20.33 -5.13
C LYS A 69 23.96 -19.96 -3.80
N GLN A 70 24.31 -18.68 -3.63
CA GLN A 70 25.04 -18.20 -2.46
C GLN A 70 24.15 -18.10 -1.22
N GLU A 71 22.95 -17.53 -1.37
CA GLU A 71 22.13 -17.13 -0.22
C GLU A 71 21.08 -18.18 0.16
N TRP A 72 20.59 -18.98 -0.79
CA TRP A 72 19.38 -19.81 -0.59
C TRP A 72 19.59 -21.31 -0.73
N MET A 73 20.77 -21.76 -1.19
CA MET A 73 21.10 -23.20 -1.27
C MET A 73 22.15 -23.63 -0.25
N GLY A 74 22.16 -22.97 0.92
CA GLY A 74 22.90 -23.39 2.11
C GLY A 74 22.19 -24.48 2.88
#